data_AF-A0A060WLZ0-F1
#
_entry.id   AF-A0A060WLZ0-F1
#
_cell.length_a   1.000
_cell.length_b   1.000
_cell.length_c   1.000
_cell.angle_alpha   90.00
_cell.angle_beta   90.00
_cell.angle_gamma   90.00
#
_symmetry.space_group_name_H-M   'P 1'
#
loop_
_entity.id
_entity.type
_entity.pdbx_description
1 polymer ?
#
loop_
_entity_poly.entity_id
_entity_poly.type
_entity_poly.pdbx_seq_one_letter_code
_entity_poly.pdbx_strand_id
1 'polypeptide(L)'
;MEMFPPSGLTEIVPVSPEPIRPSKLKWRRITPGKSCLVVKDVICLPQGHYLAQEDRHSVPRGQERDELAAMGLIARITIDNSWLHHEMESRLASLFRSRFFSGREQRFTFTYLQGSRVLFVPDTPPQFSWSGEQVLRIAGHGPLYILSHYDFMSFEVISDLVSILQTYREQNSMPEIQTHMYVRRRDIFRSALKVMRKKSFSIKTTPLFHFLGEDVDDYDGPLREFFRLIMLELQESGILEGRPGHLLFSYDQAALEERRYYAAGVMVAWSLLHDGPGPCCLHQSLYQLMCGQSPPLEDFNWMDISDVDVQMKLQQVKNCTSIQNLTPNLCEWIAGCGIPDIYSAEIKDMPYIYTWVLRHCIYHRVASMISQFTEGLNSCGGLWDIIKAHSAAFMPVMTRTEHPLTLQQFRSLFEVSWSPLESTIGLRQAEETTVTPGRDF
;
A
#
# COMPACT_ATOMS: atom_id res chain seq x y z
N MET A 1 68.34 29.45 -51.74
CA MET A 1 68.92 29.50 -53.10
C MET A 1 68.69 28.12 -53.69
N GLU A 2 67.85 28.02 -54.72
CA GLU A 2 67.55 26.75 -55.37
C GLU A 2 68.81 26.23 -56.11
N MET A 3 68.91 24.90 -56.27
CA MET A 3 69.43 24.24 -57.48
C MET A 3 69.13 22.73 -57.42
N PHE A 4 68.25 22.26 -58.30
CA PHE A 4 68.36 20.92 -58.89
C PHE A 4 69.30 21.01 -60.11
N PRO A 5 70.03 19.94 -60.47
CA PRO A 5 69.71 19.19 -61.70
C PRO A 5 70.20 17.71 -61.65
N PRO A 6 70.31 16.94 -62.76
CA PRO A 6 69.53 16.88 -64.01
C PRO A 6 68.98 15.46 -64.33
N SER A 7 68.35 15.35 -65.50
CA SER A 7 67.67 14.21 -66.14
C SER A 7 68.54 13.01 -66.58
N GLY A 8 67.89 11.86 -66.81
CA GLY A 8 68.38 10.73 -67.62
C GLY A 8 67.21 9.92 -68.22
N LEU A 9 67.36 9.43 -69.47
CA LEU A 9 66.35 8.69 -70.26
C LEU A 9 66.78 7.24 -70.48
N THR A 10 65.84 6.26 -70.41
CA THR A 10 65.58 5.20 -71.44
C THR A 10 64.55 4.15 -70.99
N GLU A 11 64.01 3.40 -71.97
CA GLU A 11 63.16 2.20 -71.82
C GLU A 11 63.93 0.93 -72.30
N ILE A 12 63.43 -0.31 -72.38
CA ILE A 12 62.05 -0.86 -72.38
C ILE A 12 62.06 -2.37 -72.00
N VAL A 13 61.05 -2.85 -71.22
CA VAL A 13 60.49 -4.24 -71.23
C VAL A 13 61.38 -5.47 -70.83
N PRO A 14 60.84 -6.59 -70.24
CA PRO A 14 59.75 -6.78 -69.25
C PRO A 14 60.10 -7.75 -68.07
N VAL A 15 59.33 -7.75 -66.97
CA VAL A 15 59.30 -8.89 -66.01
C VAL A 15 57.87 -9.18 -65.53
N SER A 16 57.56 -10.47 -65.35
CA SER A 16 56.26 -11.02 -64.88
C SER A 16 56.01 -10.83 -63.36
N PRO A 17 54.79 -11.11 -62.84
CA PRO A 17 54.23 -10.31 -61.75
C PRO A 17 54.17 -11.00 -60.38
N GLU A 18 54.26 -10.20 -59.31
CA GLU A 18 53.74 -10.56 -57.99
C GLU A 18 53.00 -9.37 -57.33
N PRO A 19 52.03 -9.62 -56.44
CA PRO A 19 50.83 -8.77 -56.38
C PRO A 19 51.02 -7.47 -55.60
N ILE A 20 50.60 -6.37 -56.24
CA ILE A 20 50.41 -5.07 -55.58
C ILE A 20 49.37 -5.25 -54.47
N ARG A 21 49.80 -5.08 -53.22
CA ARG A 21 48.91 -5.08 -52.05
C ARG A 21 47.90 -3.94 -52.21
N PRO A 22 46.57 -4.18 -52.32
CA PRO A 22 45.62 -3.12 -52.06
C PRO A 22 45.84 -2.65 -50.63
N SER A 23 46.01 -1.34 -50.44
CA SER A 23 45.98 -0.74 -49.12
C SER A 23 44.69 -1.21 -48.45
N LYS A 24 44.80 -1.93 -47.33
CA LYS A 24 43.62 -2.46 -46.64
C LYS A 24 42.75 -1.26 -46.27
N LEU A 25 41.64 -1.10 -47.01
CA LEU A 25 40.45 -0.42 -46.54
C LEU A 25 40.15 -1.05 -45.18
N LYS A 26 40.61 -0.39 -44.12
CA LYS A 26 40.24 -0.75 -42.76
C LYS A 26 38.78 -0.40 -42.66
N TRP A 27 37.93 -1.38 -43.00
CA TRP A 27 36.56 -1.46 -42.53
C TRP A 27 36.63 -1.13 -41.05
N ARG A 28 36.22 0.09 -40.71
CA ARG A 28 36.11 0.53 -39.33
C ARG A 28 34.91 -0.26 -38.83
N ARG A 29 35.16 -1.48 -38.35
CA ARG A 29 34.15 -2.30 -37.68
C ARG A 29 33.61 -1.39 -36.59
N ILE A 30 32.37 -0.95 -36.76
CA ILE A 30 31.65 -0.22 -35.73
C ILE A 30 31.46 -1.28 -34.65
N THR A 31 32.38 -1.30 -33.69
CA THR A 31 32.27 -2.16 -32.52
C THR A 31 30.96 -1.75 -31.86
N PRO A 32 29.99 -2.67 -31.66
CA PRO A 32 28.85 -2.37 -30.81
C PRO A 32 29.38 -1.86 -29.47
N GLY A 33 28.75 -0.83 -28.92
CA GLY A 33 29.09 -0.37 -27.57
C GLY A 33 29.08 -1.57 -26.63
N LYS A 34 30.15 -1.78 -25.86
CA LYS A 34 30.21 -2.91 -24.93
C LYS A 34 29.14 -2.73 -23.87
N SER A 35 28.03 -3.46 -24.02
CA SER A 35 27.05 -3.66 -22.95
C SER A 35 27.77 -4.27 -21.76
N CYS A 36 27.87 -3.50 -20.69
CA CYS A 36 28.53 -3.91 -19.46
C CYS A 36 27.45 -4.25 -18.46
N LEU A 37 27.14 -5.54 -18.34
CA LEU A 37 26.23 -6.05 -17.33
C LEU A 37 26.93 -6.04 -15.97
N VAL A 38 26.42 -5.23 -15.05
CA VAL A 38 26.98 -5.08 -13.69
C VAL A 38 25.92 -5.48 -12.67
N VAL A 39 26.26 -6.47 -11.83
CA VAL A 39 25.41 -6.91 -10.73
C VAL A 39 25.53 -5.93 -9.56
N LYS A 40 24.39 -5.51 -9.02
CA LYS A 40 24.28 -4.67 -7.83
C LYS A 40 23.27 -5.26 -6.86
N ASP A 41 23.56 -5.10 -5.57
CA ASP A 41 22.50 -5.15 -4.56
C ASP A 41 21.82 -3.77 -4.57
N VAL A 42 20.50 -3.74 -4.46
CA VAL A 42 19.70 -2.53 -4.29
C VAL A 42 19.07 -2.57 -2.91
N ILE A 43 19.23 -1.49 -2.17
CA ILE A 43 18.68 -1.30 -0.84
C ILE A 43 17.63 -0.18 -0.95
N CYS A 44 16.37 -0.54 -0.73
CA CYS A 44 15.24 0.38 -0.73
C CYS A 44 14.97 0.86 0.71
N LEU A 45 15.01 2.16 0.92
CA LEU A 45 14.75 2.80 2.20
C LEU A 45 13.28 3.25 2.22
N PRO A 46 12.43 2.80 3.18
CA PRO A 46 11.04 3.24 3.28
C PRO A 46 10.96 4.69 3.77
N GLN A 47 9.93 5.43 3.35
CA GLN A 47 9.90 6.89 3.51
C GLN A 47 9.96 7.33 4.98
N GLY A 48 9.01 6.89 5.81
CA GLY A 48 8.79 7.39 7.17
C GLY A 48 9.95 7.15 8.15
N HIS A 49 10.77 6.12 7.93
CA HIS A 49 11.96 5.88 8.77
C HIS A 49 13.12 6.83 8.44
N TYR A 50 13.23 7.28 7.18
CA TYR A 50 14.40 8.04 6.71
C TYR A 50 14.14 9.53 6.48
N LEU A 51 12.89 9.95 6.22
CA LEU A 51 12.51 11.35 6.02
C LEU A 51 12.23 12.14 7.33
N ALA A 52 12.25 11.46 8.48
CA ALA A 52 12.25 12.11 9.79
C ALA A 52 13.61 12.75 10.16
N GLN A 53 14.62 12.56 9.32
CA GLN A 53 15.93 13.21 9.38
C GLN A 53 16.11 14.01 8.08
N GLU A 54 16.93 15.08 8.12
CA GLU A 54 17.18 16.02 7.01
C GLU A 54 17.72 15.34 5.72
N ASP A 55 18.10 16.11 4.69
CA ASP A 55 18.56 15.66 3.34
C ASP A 55 19.80 14.71 3.32
N ARG A 56 20.18 14.15 4.46
CA ARG A 56 21.37 13.33 4.74
C ARG A 56 21.01 12.15 5.64
N HIS A 57 20.81 10.99 5.03
CA HIS A 57 20.46 9.74 5.72
C HIS A 57 21.71 8.92 6.07
N SER A 58 21.71 8.18 7.18
CA SER A 58 22.78 7.20 7.47
C SER A 58 22.73 6.01 6.50
N VAL A 59 23.90 5.49 6.10
CA VAL A 59 23.97 4.21 5.37
C VAL A 59 23.60 3.08 6.34
N PRO A 60 22.60 2.23 6.02
CA PRO A 60 22.15 1.16 6.93
C PRO A 60 23.21 0.08 7.16
N ARG A 61 23.37 -0.35 8.42
CA ARG A 61 24.44 -1.27 8.86
C ARG A 61 23.99 -2.21 9.98
N GLY A 62 24.57 -3.41 10.01
CA GLY A 62 24.27 -4.41 11.04
C GLY A 62 22.77 -4.73 11.06
N GLN A 63 22.19 -4.73 12.26
CA GLN A 63 20.78 -5.04 12.52
C GLN A 63 19.81 -4.32 11.57
N GLU A 64 19.95 -3.01 11.37
CA GLU A 64 19.11 -2.20 10.46
C GLU A 64 19.11 -2.75 9.02
N ARG A 65 20.26 -3.28 8.55
CA ARG A 65 20.38 -3.88 7.23
C ARG A 65 19.74 -5.27 7.19
N ASP A 66 19.82 -6.03 8.27
CA ASP A 66 19.21 -7.36 8.39
C ASP A 66 17.68 -7.27 8.47
N GLU A 67 17.16 -6.23 9.14
CA GLU A 67 15.73 -5.86 9.15
C GLU A 67 15.23 -5.48 7.75
N LEU A 68 15.94 -4.60 7.03
CA LEU A 68 15.64 -4.29 5.63
C LEU A 68 15.66 -5.54 4.73
N ALA A 69 16.53 -6.51 5.00
CA ALA A 69 16.55 -7.79 4.29
C ALA A 69 15.32 -8.65 4.63
N ALA A 70 14.95 -8.76 5.90
CA ALA A 70 13.76 -9.49 6.36
C ALA A 70 12.45 -8.90 5.80
N MET A 71 12.36 -7.57 5.71
CA MET A 71 11.26 -6.84 5.06
C MET A 71 11.23 -7.01 3.53
N GLY A 72 12.26 -7.63 2.93
CA GLY A 72 12.39 -7.81 1.48
C GLY A 72 12.67 -6.52 0.73
N LEU A 73 13.25 -5.53 1.41
CA LEU A 73 13.68 -4.23 0.90
C LEU A 73 15.16 -4.23 0.45
N ILE A 74 15.82 -5.40 0.46
CA ILE A 74 17.09 -5.63 -0.22
C ILE A 74 16.88 -6.65 -1.34
N ALA A 75 17.24 -6.27 -2.56
CA ALA A 75 17.13 -7.10 -3.75
C ALA A 75 18.45 -7.08 -4.55
N ARG A 76 18.59 -8.00 -5.52
CA ARG A 76 19.73 -8.02 -6.46
C ARG A 76 19.26 -7.75 -7.88
N ILE A 77 19.96 -6.87 -8.58
CA ILE A 77 19.70 -6.46 -9.97
C ILE A 77 20.95 -6.68 -10.81
N THR A 78 20.78 -6.98 -12.10
CA THR A 78 21.83 -6.88 -13.11
C THR A 78 21.48 -5.70 -14.01
N ILE A 79 22.30 -4.65 -13.98
CA ILE A 79 22.09 -3.41 -14.74
C ILE A 79 22.93 -3.49 -16.01
N ASP A 80 22.32 -3.25 -17.17
CA ASP A 80 23.06 -2.96 -18.39
C ASP A 80 23.42 -1.46 -18.43
N ASN A 81 24.67 -1.13 -18.72
CA ASN A 81 25.09 0.26 -18.85
C ASN A 81 24.37 1.01 -19.99
N SER A 82 23.80 0.30 -20.97
CA SER A 82 23.03 0.91 -22.07
C SER A 82 21.56 1.16 -21.77
N TRP A 83 21.03 0.78 -20.59
CA TRP A 83 19.61 0.99 -20.27
C TRP A 83 19.21 2.46 -20.24
N LEU A 84 18.06 2.74 -20.84
CA LEU A 84 17.36 4.02 -20.77
C LEU A 84 16.63 4.18 -19.43
N HIS A 85 16.27 5.43 -19.10
CA HIS A 85 15.67 5.75 -17.80
C HIS A 85 14.42 4.93 -17.47
N HIS A 86 13.54 4.70 -18.45
CA HIS A 86 12.29 3.97 -18.24
C HIS A 86 12.52 2.46 -18.03
N GLU A 87 13.59 1.89 -18.62
CA GLU A 87 13.97 0.50 -18.37
C GLU A 87 14.49 0.35 -16.95
N MET A 88 15.35 1.28 -16.51
CA MET A 88 15.91 1.32 -15.17
C MET A 88 14.82 1.52 -14.10
N GLU A 89 13.94 2.50 -14.29
CA GLU A 89 12.80 2.79 -13.41
C GLU A 89 11.82 1.61 -13.35
N SER A 90 11.43 1.05 -14.50
CA SER A 90 10.54 -0.12 -14.56
C SER A 90 11.12 -1.33 -13.84
N ARG A 91 12.43 -1.59 -14.01
CA ARG A 91 13.10 -2.71 -13.32
C ARG A 91 13.20 -2.49 -11.82
N LEU A 92 13.63 -1.32 -11.35
CA LEU A 92 13.68 -1.02 -9.91
C LEU A 92 12.30 -1.05 -9.27
N ALA A 93 11.29 -0.46 -9.92
CA ALA A 93 9.91 -0.56 -9.48
C ALA A 93 9.46 -2.03 -9.37
N SER A 94 9.80 -2.89 -10.35
CA SER A 94 9.41 -4.31 -10.29
C SER A 94 10.00 -5.10 -9.11
N LEU A 95 11.14 -4.66 -8.54
CA LEU A 95 11.77 -5.33 -7.39
C LEU A 95 11.06 -5.05 -6.07
N PHE A 96 10.60 -3.81 -5.87
CA PHE A 96 10.11 -3.34 -4.56
C PHE A 96 8.61 -3.03 -4.53
N ARG A 97 7.95 -2.87 -5.69
CA ARG A 97 6.54 -2.51 -5.76
C ARG A 97 5.65 -3.40 -4.90
N SER A 98 5.86 -4.72 -4.87
CA SER A 98 5.06 -5.66 -4.06
C SER A 98 5.27 -5.53 -2.54
N ARG A 99 6.25 -4.73 -2.10
CA ARG A 99 6.52 -4.40 -0.68
C ARG A 99 5.76 -3.17 -0.20
N PHE A 100 5.37 -2.28 -1.12
CA PHE A 100 4.65 -1.03 -0.82
C PHE A 100 3.23 -1.00 -1.41
N PHE A 101 2.96 -1.80 -2.45
CA PHE A 101 1.74 -1.80 -3.24
C PHE A 101 1.23 -3.19 -3.57
N SER A 102 -0.05 -3.22 -3.93
CA SER A 102 -0.79 -4.45 -4.19
C SER A 102 -1.60 -4.41 -5.49
N GLY A 103 -2.03 -3.23 -5.92
CA GLY A 103 -2.77 -3.03 -7.16
C GLY A 103 -1.89 -2.97 -8.42
N ARG A 104 -2.49 -3.21 -9.58
CA ARG A 104 -1.81 -3.12 -10.89
C ARG A 104 -1.59 -1.69 -11.40
N GLU A 105 -2.22 -0.68 -10.80
CA GLU A 105 -2.27 0.67 -11.41
C GLU A 105 -1.34 1.72 -10.78
N GLN A 106 -0.92 1.61 -9.51
CA GLN A 106 -0.02 2.59 -8.88
C GLN A 106 1.44 2.38 -9.29
N ARG A 107 2.09 3.40 -9.88
CA ARG A 107 3.52 3.38 -10.23
C ARG A 107 4.35 3.55 -8.96
N PHE A 108 5.22 2.59 -8.65
CA PHE A 108 6.20 2.74 -7.57
C PHE A 108 7.25 3.79 -7.97
N THR A 109 7.19 4.97 -7.35
CA THR A 109 8.16 6.05 -7.48
C THR A 109 9.15 6.05 -6.31
N PHE A 110 10.36 6.52 -6.59
CA PHE A 110 11.47 6.54 -5.65
C PHE A 110 12.51 7.60 -6.08
N THR A 111 13.35 8.02 -5.13
CA THR A 111 14.49 8.91 -5.38
C THR A 111 15.78 8.13 -5.30
N TYR A 112 16.71 8.35 -6.23
CA TYR A 112 18.06 7.77 -6.16
C TYR A 112 18.90 8.48 -5.09
N LEU A 113 19.68 7.72 -4.33
CA LEU A 113 20.61 8.25 -3.33
C LEU A 113 22.07 7.91 -3.67
N GLN A 114 22.98 8.83 -3.36
CA GLN A 114 24.42 8.64 -3.50
C GLN A 114 25.13 8.81 -2.16
N GLY A 115 26.15 7.99 -1.92
CA GLY A 115 27.01 8.12 -0.74
C GLY A 115 27.63 6.81 -0.26
N SER A 116 28.65 6.90 0.61
CA SER A 116 29.37 5.73 1.16
C SER A 116 29.37 5.66 2.70
N ARG A 117 28.94 6.74 3.36
CA ARG A 117 28.79 6.85 4.83
C ARG A 117 27.47 7.52 5.21
N VAL A 118 27.17 8.61 4.50
CA VAL A 118 25.92 9.35 4.52
C VAL A 118 25.39 9.35 3.09
N LEU A 119 24.10 9.10 2.93
CA LEU A 119 23.35 9.09 1.67
C LEU A 119 22.62 10.43 1.51
N PHE A 120 22.61 10.96 0.30
CA PHE A 120 21.90 12.20 -0.04
C PHE A 120 21.37 12.11 -1.47
N VAL A 121 20.39 12.96 -1.80
CA VAL A 121 19.86 13.08 -3.17
C VAL A 121 20.92 13.77 -4.05
N PRO A 122 21.32 13.19 -5.20
CA PRO A 122 22.29 13.83 -6.09
C PRO A 122 21.74 15.11 -6.72
N ASP A 123 22.56 16.16 -6.79
CA ASP A 123 22.22 17.40 -7.51
C ASP A 123 22.09 17.11 -9.02
N THR A 124 20.86 17.15 -9.55
CA THR A 124 20.59 16.89 -10.97
C THR A 124 19.80 18.02 -11.65
N PRO A 125 20.12 18.39 -12.90
CA PRO A 125 19.36 19.38 -13.66
C PRO A 125 17.86 19.04 -13.85
N PRO A 126 16.96 20.02 -14.07
CA PRO A 126 15.50 19.81 -14.14
C PRO A 126 14.96 18.91 -15.28
N GLN A 127 15.82 18.37 -16.14
CA GLN A 127 15.47 17.42 -17.22
C GLN A 127 16.41 16.20 -17.23
N PHE A 128 17.13 15.95 -16.14
CA PHE A 128 18.02 14.81 -16.02
C PHE A 128 17.21 13.52 -15.89
N SER A 129 17.63 12.47 -16.59
CA SER A 129 16.96 11.16 -16.56
C SER A 129 17.98 10.04 -16.38
N TRP A 130 17.77 9.21 -15.35
CA TRP A 130 18.76 8.26 -14.82
C TRP A 130 18.96 7.04 -15.74
N SER A 131 19.98 7.08 -16.59
CA SER A 131 20.39 5.91 -17.40
C SER A 131 21.15 4.86 -16.58
N GLY A 132 21.26 3.64 -17.10
CA GLY A 132 22.04 2.55 -16.47
C GLY A 132 23.49 2.96 -16.17
N GLU A 133 24.14 3.69 -17.09
CA GLU A 133 25.50 4.24 -16.88
C GLU A 133 25.55 5.20 -15.68
N GLN A 134 24.58 6.11 -15.56
CA GLN A 134 24.54 7.11 -14.49
C GLN A 134 24.25 6.47 -13.13
N VAL A 135 23.33 5.51 -13.08
CA VAL A 135 23.01 4.76 -11.85
C VAL A 135 24.22 3.95 -11.38
N LEU A 136 24.93 3.28 -12.29
CA LEU A 136 26.18 2.58 -11.96
C LEU A 136 27.27 3.55 -11.48
N ARG A 137 27.32 4.77 -12.01
CA ARG A 137 28.26 5.81 -11.58
C ARG A 137 28.02 6.27 -10.14
N ILE A 138 26.76 6.48 -9.73
CA ILE A 138 26.45 6.89 -8.34
C ILE A 138 26.56 5.73 -7.32
N ALA A 139 26.25 4.50 -7.73
CA ALA A 139 26.45 3.31 -6.89
C ALA A 139 27.94 2.97 -6.69
N GLY A 140 28.82 3.42 -7.59
CA GLY A 140 30.27 3.19 -7.52
C GLY A 140 30.61 1.70 -7.40
N HIS A 141 31.34 1.32 -6.35
CA HIS A 141 31.58 -0.09 -6.00
C HIS A 141 30.54 -0.68 -5.04
N GLY A 142 29.75 0.14 -4.34
CA GLY A 142 28.78 -0.28 -3.33
C GLY A 142 27.43 -0.75 -3.90
N PRO A 143 26.46 -1.05 -3.03
CA PRO A 143 25.07 -1.25 -3.44
C PRO A 143 24.47 0.07 -3.97
N LEU A 144 23.37 -0.06 -4.71
CA LEU A 144 22.52 1.07 -5.09
C LEU A 144 21.54 1.36 -3.95
N TYR A 145 21.35 2.64 -3.62
CA TYR A 145 20.35 3.07 -2.64
C TYR A 145 19.23 3.85 -3.33
N ILE A 146 17.99 3.54 -2.97
CA ILE A 146 16.81 4.29 -3.38
C ILE A 146 15.94 4.60 -2.16
N LEU A 147 15.37 5.80 -2.11
CA LEU A 147 14.37 6.20 -1.12
C LEU A 147 12.97 6.01 -1.73
N SER A 148 12.16 5.14 -1.14
CA SER A 148 10.74 5.00 -1.48
C SER A 148 10.00 6.29 -1.18
N HIS A 149 9.01 6.64 -2.01
CA HIS A 149 8.04 7.71 -1.72
C HIS A 149 6.83 7.20 -0.92
N TYR A 150 6.99 6.07 -0.23
CA TYR A 150 5.92 5.35 0.47
C TYR A 150 6.46 4.66 1.74
N ASP A 151 5.57 4.49 2.72
CA ASP A 151 5.85 3.82 3.98
C ASP A 151 5.74 2.29 3.87
N PHE A 152 6.53 1.59 4.69
CA PHE A 152 6.48 0.14 4.82
C PHE A 152 5.89 -0.24 6.20
N MET A 153 4.91 -1.14 6.21
CA MET A 153 4.30 -1.66 7.44
C MET A 153 5.26 -2.66 8.10
N SER A 154 5.93 -2.26 9.20
CA SER A 154 6.97 -3.07 9.84
C SER A 154 6.41 -4.30 10.58
N PHE A 155 7.26 -5.31 10.76
CA PHE A 155 6.92 -6.51 11.54
C PHE A 155 6.60 -6.19 13.01
N GLU A 156 7.23 -5.15 13.56
CA GLU A 156 6.99 -4.65 14.91
C GLU A 156 5.53 -4.21 15.10
N VAL A 157 4.96 -3.51 14.11
CA VAL A 157 3.55 -3.05 14.12
C VAL A 157 2.56 -4.23 14.11
N ILE A 158 2.91 -5.34 13.44
CA ILE A 158 2.09 -6.56 13.45
C ILE A 158 2.17 -7.26 14.81
N SER A 159 3.37 -7.36 15.39
CA SER A 159 3.57 -7.92 16.73
C SER A 159 2.86 -7.10 17.83
N ASP A 160 2.88 -5.77 17.70
CA ASP A 160 2.15 -4.84 18.56
C ASP A 160 0.63 -5.08 18.45
N LEU A 161 0.07 -5.12 17.23
CA LEU A 161 -1.37 -5.37 17.02
C LEU A 161 -1.87 -6.66 17.70
N VAL A 162 -1.15 -7.77 17.54
CA VAL A 162 -1.52 -9.06 18.16
C VAL A 162 -1.53 -8.94 19.68
N SER A 163 -0.50 -8.31 20.25
CA SER A 163 -0.34 -8.10 21.69
C SER A 163 -1.43 -7.18 22.26
N ILE A 164 -1.77 -6.10 21.56
CA ILE A 164 -2.86 -5.18 21.93
C ILE A 164 -4.20 -5.88 21.90
N LEU A 165 -4.51 -6.59 20.81
CA LEU A 165 -5.79 -7.31 20.67
C LEU A 165 -5.91 -8.42 21.71
N GLN A 166 -4.84 -9.14 22.04
CA GLN A 166 -4.85 -10.16 23.09
C GLN A 166 -5.14 -9.52 24.46
N THR A 167 -4.41 -8.47 24.83
CA THR A 167 -4.63 -7.73 26.09
C THR A 167 -6.05 -7.19 26.19
N TYR A 168 -6.59 -6.62 25.10
CA TYR A 168 -7.97 -6.14 25.01
C TYR A 168 -8.99 -7.25 25.29
N ARG A 169 -8.80 -8.44 24.70
CA ARG A 169 -9.68 -9.61 24.88
C ARG A 169 -9.62 -10.15 26.30
N GLU A 170 -8.44 -10.32 26.87
CA GLU A 170 -8.24 -10.79 28.25
C GLU A 170 -8.95 -9.89 29.29
N GLN A 171 -8.99 -8.57 29.04
CA GLN A 171 -9.64 -7.60 29.93
C GLN A 171 -11.16 -7.48 29.72
N ASN A 172 -11.68 -7.87 28.56
CA ASN A 172 -13.06 -7.56 28.16
C ASN A 172 -13.95 -8.76 27.86
N SER A 173 -13.40 -9.97 27.71
CA SER A 173 -14.15 -11.20 27.50
C SER A 173 -14.45 -11.93 28.82
N MET A 174 -15.47 -12.80 28.80
CA MET A 174 -15.88 -13.70 29.89
C MET A 174 -15.97 -15.11 29.30
N PRO A 175 -14.83 -15.79 29.06
CA PRO A 175 -14.77 -16.99 28.26
C PRO A 175 -15.57 -18.16 28.83
N GLU A 176 -15.77 -18.20 30.15
CA GLU A 176 -16.52 -19.25 30.86
C GLU A 176 -18.03 -19.16 30.64
N ILE A 177 -18.55 -18.01 30.19
CA ILE A 177 -19.99 -17.79 30.00
C ILE A 177 -20.32 -17.90 28.51
N GLN A 178 -21.11 -18.90 28.15
CA GLN A 178 -21.53 -19.14 26.77
C GLN A 178 -22.95 -18.62 26.51
N THR A 179 -23.14 -17.88 25.42
CA THR A 179 -24.44 -17.36 24.97
C THR A 179 -24.83 -17.97 23.63
N HIS A 180 -25.82 -18.87 23.63
CA HIS A 180 -26.37 -19.47 22.42
C HIS A 180 -27.13 -18.46 21.56
N MET A 181 -26.81 -18.43 20.27
CA MET A 181 -27.45 -17.54 19.30
C MET A 181 -27.86 -18.26 18.03
N TYR A 182 -29.15 -18.21 17.77
CA TYR A 182 -29.80 -18.83 16.63
C TYR A 182 -30.04 -17.78 15.56
N VAL A 183 -29.36 -17.93 14.42
CA VAL A 183 -29.31 -16.92 13.35
C VAL A 183 -29.64 -17.55 12.00
N ARG A 184 -30.07 -16.72 11.04
CA ARG A 184 -30.30 -17.14 9.66
C ARG A 184 -29.29 -16.47 8.75
N ARG A 185 -28.58 -17.25 7.94
CA ARG A 185 -27.54 -16.78 7.00
C ARG A 185 -28.01 -15.60 6.12
N ARG A 186 -29.26 -15.66 5.64
CA ARG A 186 -29.88 -14.67 4.76
C ARG A 186 -30.34 -13.36 5.42
N ASP A 187 -30.29 -13.27 6.75
CA ASP A 187 -30.83 -12.15 7.54
C ASP A 187 -29.82 -11.83 8.69
N ILE A 188 -28.51 -11.96 8.47
CA ILE A 188 -27.56 -12.14 9.59
C ILE A 188 -27.35 -10.86 10.41
N PHE A 189 -27.16 -9.70 9.79
CA PHE A 189 -27.05 -8.39 10.46
C PHE A 189 -28.36 -8.04 11.17
N ARG A 190 -29.51 -8.25 10.51
CA ARG A 190 -30.85 -8.06 11.12
C ARG A 190 -31.10 -9.01 12.30
N SER A 191 -30.55 -10.21 12.27
CA SER A 191 -30.62 -11.18 13.36
C SER A 191 -29.71 -10.77 14.52
N ALA A 192 -28.48 -10.35 14.23
CA ALA A 192 -27.54 -9.80 15.20
C ALA A 192 -28.12 -8.56 15.93
N LEU A 193 -28.65 -7.59 15.19
CA LEU A 193 -29.37 -6.43 15.75
C LEU A 193 -30.48 -6.84 16.73
N LYS A 194 -31.28 -7.87 16.40
CA LYS A 194 -32.35 -8.37 17.28
C LYS A 194 -31.80 -9.03 18.53
N VAL A 195 -30.63 -9.68 18.47
CA VAL A 195 -29.98 -10.23 19.67
C VAL A 195 -29.39 -9.13 20.54
N MET A 196 -28.66 -8.19 19.94
CA MET A 196 -28.03 -7.05 20.64
C MET A 196 -29.05 -6.16 21.36
N ARG A 197 -30.29 -6.08 20.87
CA ARG A 197 -31.40 -5.36 21.51
C ARG A 197 -32.02 -6.08 22.72
N LYS A 198 -31.62 -7.31 23.05
CA LYS A 198 -32.12 -8.04 24.23
C LYS A 198 -31.45 -7.51 25.50
N LYS A 199 -32.22 -7.29 26.57
CA LYS A 199 -31.68 -6.89 27.89
C LYS A 199 -30.70 -7.89 28.50
N SER A 200 -30.76 -9.16 28.09
CA SER A 200 -29.86 -10.23 28.53
C SER A 200 -28.61 -10.37 27.66
N PHE A 201 -28.45 -9.55 26.62
CA PHE A 201 -27.27 -9.59 25.77
C PHE A 201 -26.06 -9.00 26.52
N SER A 202 -24.98 -9.76 26.57
CA SER A 202 -23.66 -9.28 26.98
C SER A 202 -22.69 -9.61 25.86
N ILE A 203 -21.97 -8.60 25.39
CA ILE A 203 -20.95 -8.79 24.35
C ILE A 203 -19.73 -9.59 24.86
N LYS A 204 -19.52 -9.58 26.19
CA LYS A 204 -18.37 -10.21 26.85
C LYS A 204 -18.42 -11.74 26.83
N THR A 205 -19.63 -12.32 26.82
CA THR A 205 -19.83 -13.77 26.85
C THR A 205 -19.44 -14.42 25.52
N THR A 206 -18.81 -15.59 25.56
CA THR A 206 -18.48 -16.39 24.38
C THR A 206 -19.73 -16.72 23.56
N PRO A 207 -19.84 -16.25 22.32
CA PRO A 207 -21.01 -16.47 21.50
C PRO A 207 -20.99 -17.85 20.82
N LEU A 208 -22.01 -18.68 21.07
CA LEU A 208 -22.19 -19.96 20.38
C LEU A 208 -23.23 -19.81 19.27
N PHE A 209 -22.78 -19.80 18.01
CA PHE A 209 -23.67 -19.58 16.86
C PHE A 209 -24.22 -20.88 16.28
N HIS A 210 -25.53 -20.87 16.06
CA HIS A 210 -26.28 -21.94 15.41
C HIS A 210 -26.99 -21.37 14.17
N PHE A 211 -26.56 -21.81 12.99
CA PHE A 211 -27.24 -21.48 11.74
C PHE A 211 -28.49 -22.36 11.61
N LEU A 212 -29.66 -21.72 11.62
CA LEU A 212 -30.94 -22.44 11.66
C LEU A 212 -31.20 -23.22 10.36
N GLY A 213 -31.10 -24.55 10.44
CA GLY A 213 -31.26 -25.47 9.32
C GLY A 213 -29.96 -26.05 8.76
N GLU A 214 -28.82 -25.79 9.41
CA GLU A 214 -27.51 -26.36 9.10
C GLU A 214 -27.07 -27.24 10.29
N ASP A 215 -26.84 -28.55 10.06
CA ASP A 215 -26.19 -29.43 11.04
C ASP A 215 -24.68 -29.19 10.97
N VAL A 216 -24.01 -28.98 12.11
CA VAL A 216 -22.58 -28.66 12.16
C VAL A 216 -21.90 -29.44 13.30
N ASP A 217 -20.90 -30.26 12.94
CA ASP A 217 -20.11 -31.05 13.90
C ASP A 217 -18.96 -30.24 14.56
N ASP A 218 -18.49 -29.17 13.90
CA ASP A 218 -17.42 -28.29 14.38
C ASP A 218 -17.96 -26.98 14.96
N TYR A 219 -17.64 -26.69 16.23
CA TYR A 219 -18.14 -25.52 16.96
C TYR A 219 -17.44 -24.19 16.63
N ASP A 220 -16.20 -24.22 16.13
CA ASP A 220 -15.37 -23.02 15.94
C ASP A 220 -15.57 -22.37 14.55
N GLY A 221 -15.94 -23.17 13.54
CA GLY A 221 -16.25 -22.70 12.18
C GLY A 221 -17.42 -21.70 12.09
N PRO A 222 -18.58 -21.97 12.73
CA PRO A 222 -19.74 -21.07 12.73
C PRO A 222 -19.44 -19.68 13.29
N LEU A 223 -18.55 -19.58 14.29
CA LEU A 223 -18.18 -18.33 14.94
C LEU A 223 -17.42 -17.39 13.99
N ARG A 224 -16.35 -17.89 13.38
CA ARG A 224 -15.54 -17.13 12.43
C ARG A 224 -16.35 -16.73 11.18
N GLU A 225 -17.18 -17.64 10.67
CA GLU A 225 -18.05 -17.38 9.53
C GLU A 225 -19.13 -16.35 9.85
N PHE A 226 -19.73 -16.39 11.05
CA PHE A 226 -20.72 -15.39 11.49
C PHE A 226 -20.14 -13.97 11.43
N PHE A 227 -18.96 -13.74 12.02
CA PHE A 227 -18.35 -12.42 12.02
C PHE A 227 -17.88 -11.97 10.63
N ARG A 228 -17.34 -12.90 9.82
CA ARG A 228 -17.00 -12.62 8.42
C ARG A 228 -18.23 -12.16 7.63
N LEU A 229 -19.38 -12.79 7.82
CA LEU A 229 -20.64 -12.42 7.17
C LEU A 229 -21.18 -11.06 7.68
N ILE A 230 -21.04 -10.75 8.98
CA ILE A 230 -21.38 -9.41 9.49
C ILE A 230 -20.49 -8.33 8.86
N MET A 231 -19.18 -8.55 8.74
CA MET A 231 -18.29 -7.56 8.13
C MET A 231 -18.59 -7.35 6.63
N LEU A 232 -19.18 -8.33 5.95
CA LEU A 232 -19.71 -8.16 4.59
C LEU A 232 -21.05 -7.41 4.59
N GLU A 233 -22.06 -7.85 5.36
CA GLU A 233 -23.38 -7.18 5.37
C GLU A 233 -23.27 -5.74 5.89
N LEU A 234 -22.30 -5.42 6.76
CA LEU A 234 -21.96 -4.05 7.15
C LEU A 234 -21.62 -3.16 5.94
N GLN A 235 -20.84 -3.66 4.99
CA GLN A 235 -20.46 -2.93 3.77
C GLN A 235 -21.65 -2.69 2.83
N GLU A 236 -22.69 -3.53 2.92
CA GLU A 236 -23.91 -3.46 2.10
C GLU A 236 -25.11 -2.83 2.85
N SER A 237 -24.95 -2.51 4.15
CA SER A 237 -26.03 -2.11 5.06
C SER A 237 -26.61 -0.70 4.85
N GLY A 238 -25.99 0.12 3.98
CA GLY A 238 -26.31 1.54 3.82
C GLY A 238 -25.77 2.45 4.94
N ILE A 239 -25.00 1.91 5.90
CA ILE A 239 -24.25 2.67 6.92
C ILE A 239 -22.95 3.24 6.34
N LEU A 240 -22.42 2.56 5.33
CA LEU A 240 -21.27 2.95 4.56
C LEU A 240 -21.68 3.11 3.09
N GLU A 241 -21.02 4.01 2.38
CA GLU A 241 -21.23 4.31 0.97
C GLU A 241 -19.87 4.45 0.24
N GLY A 242 -19.86 4.35 -1.08
CA GLY A 242 -18.66 4.52 -1.92
C GLY A 242 -18.23 3.23 -2.60
N ARG A 243 -16.97 3.15 -3.04
CA ARG A 243 -16.46 1.96 -3.73
C ARG A 243 -16.05 0.86 -2.73
N PRO A 244 -16.25 -0.43 -3.04
CA PRO A 244 -15.87 -1.53 -2.16
C PRO A 244 -14.38 -1.48 -1.75
N GLY A 245 -14.12 -1.33 -0.45
CA GLY A 245 -12.77 -1.20 0.12
C GLY A 245 -12.28 0.22 0.37
N HIS A 246 -12.97 1.20 -0.23
CA HIS A 246 -12.69 2.63 -0.13
C HIS A 246 -13.92 3.38 0.40
N LEU A 247 -14.62 2.76 1.36
CA LEU A 247 -15.92 3.22 1.84
C LEU A 247 -15.82 4.42 2.79
N LEU A 248 -16.84 5.27 2.72
CA LEU A 248 -17.08 6.42 3.57
C LEU A 248 -18.36 6.20 4.38
N PHE A 249 -18.61 7.01 5.41
CA PHE A 249 -19.92 6.99 6.09
C PHE A 249 -20.99 7.62 5.21
N SER A 250 -22.15 6.98 5.15
CA SER A 250 -23.35 7.57 4.54
C SER A 250 -23.90 8.70 5.42
N TYR A 251 -24.60 9.66 4.80
CA TYR A 251 -25.34 10.69 5.52
C TYR A 251 -26.84 10.36 5.57
N ASP A 252 -27.23 9.36 6.38
CA ASP A 252 -28.63 8.99 6.61
C ASP A 252 -29.07 9.44 8.03
N GLN A 253 -30.04 10.35 8.09
CA GLN A 253 -30.64 10.83 9.35
C GLN A 253 -31.52 9.78 10.03
N ALA A 254 -32.27 8.96 9.28
CA ALA A 254 -33.05 7.88 9.85
C ALA A 254 -32.14 6.78 10.43
N ALA A 255 -30.98 6.52 9.80
CA ALA A 255 -29.95 5.67 10.38
C ALA A 255 -29.40 6.22 11.70
N LEU A 256 -29.24 7.53 11.79
CA LEU A 256 -28.72 8.20 12.98
C LEU A 256 -29.73 8.15 14.14
N GLU A 257 -31.02 8.44 13.87
CA GLU A 257 -32.11 8.35 14.85
C GLU A 257 -32.33 6.91 15.37
N GLU A 258 -32.32 5.91 14.47
CA GLU A 258 -32.45 4.50 14.83
C GLU A 258 -31.20 3.90 15.51
N ARG A 259 -30.16 4.71 15.72
CA ARG A 259 -28.83 4.34 16.23
C ARG A 259 -28.16 3.20 15.45
N ARG A 260 -28.31 3.17 14.12
CA ARG A 260 -27.73 2.12 13.28
C ARG A 260 -26.20 2.20 13.20
N TYR A 261 -25.62 3.42 13.19
CA TYR A 261 -24.15 3.59 13.23
C TYR A 261 -23.57 3.07 14.55
N TYR A 262 -24.26 3.30 15.68
CA TYR A 262 -23.88 2.72 16.98
C TYR A 262 -23.84 1.20 16.90
N ALA A 263 -24.90 0.58 16.38
CA ALA A 263 -24.97 -0.87 16.27
C ALA A 263 -23.89 -1.45 15.34
N ALA A 264 -23.55 -0.76 14.24
CA ALA A 264 -22.42 -1.12 13.39
C ALA A 264 -21.07 -1.06 14.15
N GLY A 265 -20.86 -0.04 14.98
CA GLY A 265 -19.68 0.06 15.85
C GLY A 265 -19.59 -1.09 16.85
N VAL A 266 -20.71 -1.42 17.53
CA VAL A 266 -20.77 -2.57 18.44
C VAL A 266 -20.48 -3.88 17.70
N MET A 267 -20.96 -4.06 16.47
CA MET A 267 -20.68 -5.27 15.68
C MET A 267 -19.21 -5.43 15.32
N VAL A 268 -18.52 -4.34 14.95
CA VAL A 268 -17.07 -4.37 14.71
C VAL A 268 -16.31 -4.72 15.99
N ALA A 269 -16.67 -4.10 17.12
CA ALA A 269 -16.04 -4.43 18.40
C ALA A 269 -16.32 -5.87 18.85
N TRP A 270 -17.51 -6.39 18.57
CA TRP A 270 -17.88 -7.76 18.89
C TRP A 270 -17.04 -8.78 18.14
N SER A 271 -16.80 -8.52 16.86
CA SER A 271 -15.92 -9.33 16.02
C SER A 271 -14.51 -9.36 16.60
N LEU A 272 -13.90 -8.18 16.84
CA LEU A 272 -12.53 -8.07 17.37
C LEU A 272 -12.37 -8.62 18.79
N LEU A 273 -13.44 -8.66 19.59
CA LEU A 273 -13.44 -9.24 20.94
C LEU A 273 -13.42 -10.79 20.94
N HIS A 274 -13.81 -11.43 19.84
CA HIS A 274 -13.92 -12.90 19.72
C HIS A 274 -13.20 -13.42 18.47
N ASP A 275 -11.99 -12.89 18.19
CA ASP A 275 -11.09 -13.29 17.09
C ASP A 275 -11.69 -13.24 15.67
N GLY A 276 -12.76 -12.48 15.49
CA GLY A 276 -13.36 -12.18 14.20
C GLY A 276 -12.60 -11.08 13.44
N PRO A 277 -12.83 -10.96 12.11
CA PRO A 277 -12.19 -9.95 11.28
C PRO A 277 -12.64 -8.52 11.60
N GLY A 278 -11.77 -7.55 11.32
CA GLY A 278 -12.16 -6.15 11.22
C GLY A 278 -13.00 -5.85 9.97
N PRO A 279 -13.53 -4.62 9.83
CA PRO A 279 -14.36 -4.24 8.70
C PRO A 279 -13.57 -4.18 7.37
N CYS A 280 -12.25 -3.91 7.42
CA CYS A 280 -11.33 -3.95 6.27
C CYS A 280 -11.86 -3.24 5.00
N CYS A 281 -12.53 -2.10 5.18
CA CYS A 281 -13.31 -1.46 4.12
C CYS A 281 -13.37 0.07 4.13
N LEU A 282 -12.97 0.73 5.22
CA LEU A 282 -12.96 2.20 5.29
C LEU A 282 -11.86 2.77 4.39
N HIS A 283 -12.12 3.92 3.77
CA HIS A 283 -11.10 4.69 3.07
C HIS A 283 -10.01 5.15 4.06
N GLN A 284 -8.73 5.02 3.67
CA GLN A 284 -7.60 5.31 4.57
C GLN A 284 -7.63 6.75 5.10
N SER A 285 -7.78 7.76 4.24
CA SER A 285 -7.89 9.16 4.66
C SER A 285 -9.05 9.43 5.62
N LEU A 286 -10.18 8.73 5.51
CA LEU A 286 -11.28 8.85 6.47
C LEU A 286 -10.86 8.28 7.84
N TYR A 287 -10.29 7.08 7.87
CA TYR A 287 -9.80 6.48 9.12
C TYR A 287 -8.74 7.35 9.82
N GLN A 288 -7.80 7.91 9.06
CA GLN A 288 -6.80 8.85 9.57
C GLN A 288 -7.45 10.10 10.18
N LEU A 289 -8.44 10.71 9.51
CA LEU A 289 -9.20 11.84 10.05
C LEU A 289 -9.97 11.48 11.33
N MET A 290 -10.60 10.29 11.38
CA MET A 290 -11.26 9.78 12.60
C MET A 290 -10.28 9.66 13.77
N CYS A 291 -9.07 9.15 13.52
CA CYS A 291 -8.00 9.09 14.52
C CYS A 291 -7.44 10.46 14.93
N GLY A 292 -7.88 11.57 14.31
CA GLY A 292 -7.42 12.93 14.59
C GLY A 292 -6.12 13.31 13.86
N GLN A 293 -5.72 12.54 12.86
CA GLN A 293 -4.59 12.85 11.99
C GLN A 293 -5.02 13.81 10.87
N SER A 294 -4.05 14.46 10.22
CA SER A 294 -4.30 15.29 9.02
C SER A 294 -3.62 14.64 7.80
N PRO A 295 -4.27 13.67 7.13
CA PRO A 295 -3.72 13.05 5.92
C PRO A 295 -3.65 14.07 4.77
N PRO A 296 -2.73 13.88 3.79
CA PRO A 296 -2.80 14.55 2.51
C PRO A 296 -4.10 14.18 1.80
N LEU A 297 -4.74 15.15 1.16
CA LEU A 297 -6.05 15.03 0.52
C LEU A 297 -6.02 15.51 -0.95
N GLU A 298 -4.91 16.07 -1.38
CA GLU A 298 -4.66 16.64 -2.70
C GLU A 298 -4.89 15.59 -3.79
N ASP A 299 -4.37 14.38 -3.58
CA ASP A 299 -4.46 13.24 -4.51
C ASP A 299 -5.65 12.31 -4.24
N PHE A 300 -6.57 12.67 -3.34
CA PHE A 300 -7.77 11.88 -3.07
C PHE A 300 -8.57 11.64 -4.36
N ASN A 301 -9.00 10.40 -4.53
CA ASN A 301 -9.77 9.97 -5.68
C ASN A 301 -11.25 10.30 -5.48
N TRP A 302 -11.66 11.49 -5.89
CA TRP A 302 -13.03 12.01 -5.71
C TRP A 302 -14.14 11.08 -6.23
N MET A 303 -13.83 10.18 -7.17
CA MET A 303 -14.71 9.10 -7.64
C MET A 303 -15.07 8.04 -6.57
N ASP A 304 -14.45 8.05 -5.38
CA ASP A 304 -14.82 7.19 -4.23
C ASP A 304 -16.00 7.72 -3.41
N ILE A 305 -16.40 8.98 -3.62
CA ILE A 305 -17.62 9.56 -3.05
C ILE A 305 -18.82 9.10 -3.89
N SER A 306 -19.91 8.67 -3.25
CA SER A 306 -21.09 8.13 -3.98
C SER A 306 -21.92 9.20 -4.70
N ASP A 307 -21.95 10.42 -4.17
CA ASP A 307 -22.77 11.51 -4.68
C ASP A 307 -22.15 12.14 -5.94
N VAL A 308 -22.81 11.94 -7.09
CA VAL A 308 -22.36 12.41 -8.41
C VAL A 308 -22.33 13.93 -8.53
N ASP A 309 -23.21 14.67 -7.85
CA ASP A 309 -23.18 16.14 -7.85
C ASP A 309 -21.97 16.64 -7.05
N VAL A 310 -21.70 16.02 -5.89
CA VAL A 310 -20.49 16.29 -5.11
C VAL A 310 -19.21 15.94 -5.88
N GLN A 311 -19.17 14.80 -6.60
CA GLN A 311 -18.06 14.45 -7.50
C GLN A 311 -17.81 15.56 -8.54
N MET A 312 -18.85 15.97 -9.27
CA MET A 312 -18.77 16.98 -10.33
C MET A 312 -18.34 18.36 -9.78
N LYS A 313 -18.77 18.72 -8.58
CA LYS A 313 -18.36 19.96 -7.90
C LYS A 313 -16.91 19.90 -7.43
N LEU A 314 -16.48 18.81 -6.79
CA LEU A 314 -15.08 18.58 -6.41
C LEU A 314 -14.14 18.62 -7.62
N GLN A 315 -14.54 18.02 -8.74
CA GLN A 315 -13.78 18.06 -9.98
C GLN A 315 -13.63 19.50 -10.52
N GLN A 316 -14.68 20.33 -10.46
CA GLN A 316 -14.62 21.75 -10.84
C GLN A 316 -13.70 22.55 -9.92
N VAL A 317 -13.75 22.32 -8.60
CA VAL A 317 -12.85 22.96 -7.63
C VAL A 317 -11.38 22.56 -7.88
N LYS A 318 -11.10 21.27 -8.08
CA LYS A 318 -9.75 20.74 -8.33
C LYS A 318 -9.13 21.24 -9.64
N ASN A 319 -9.94 21.36 -10.69
CA ASN A 319 -9.50 21.78 -12.02
C ASN A 319 -9.64 23.30 -12.27
N CYS A 320 -9.93 24.09 -11.23
CA CYS A 320 -10.10 25.53 -11.37
C CYS A 320 -8.78 26.21 -11.74
N THR A 321 -8.75 26.92 -12.87
CA THR A 321 -7.59 27.69 -13.36
C THR A 321 -7.75 29.20 -13.22
N SER A 322 -8.96 29.67 -12.89
CA SER A 322 -9.28 31.08 -12.60
C SER A 322 -10.53 31.15 -11.74
N ILE A 323 -10.49 31.95 -10.67
CA ILE A 323 -11.63 32.18 -9.77
C ILE A 323 -12.89 32.67 -10.54
N GLN A 324 -12.69 33.40 -11.64
CA GLN A 324 -13.77 33.89 -12.51
C GLN A 324 -14.56 32.76 -13.21
N ASN A 325 -14.03 31.54 -13.26
CA ASN A 325 -14.69 30.37 -13.84
C ASN A 325 -15.63 29.66 -12.84
N LEU A 326 -15.59 30.04 -11.55
CA LEU A 326 -16.46 29.46 -10.54
C LEU A 326 -17.88 30.03 -10.70
N THR A 327 -18.87 29.15 -10.83
CA THR A 327 -20.28 29.58 -10.90
C THR A 327 -20.78 30.04 -9.53
N PRO A 328 -21.76 30.96 -9.45
CA PRO A 328 -22.32 31.40 -8.17
C PRO A 328 -22.81 30.23 -7.29
N ASN A 329 -23.46 29.24 -7.90
CA ASN A 329 -23.94 28.04 -7.21
C ASN A 329 -22.79 27.18 -6.64
N LEU A 330 -21.62 27.17 -7.29
CA LEU A 330 -20.43 26.47 -6.79
C LEU A 330 -19.81 27.23 -5.61
N CYS A 331 -19.72 28.56 -5.68
CA CYS A 331 -19.28 29.39 -4.56
C CYS A 331 -20.22 29.28 -3.35
N GLU A 332 -21.53 29.29 -3.56
CA GLU A 332 -22.53 29.07 -2.51
C GLU A 332 -22.38 27.69 -1.85
N TRP A 333 -22.14 26.64 -2.64
CA TRP A 333 -21.89 25.29 -2.12
C TRP A 333 -20.58 25.19 -1.32
N ILE A 334 -19.49 25.83 -1.79
CA ILE A 334 -18.22 25.90 -1.05
C ILE A 334 -18.40 26.66 0.27
N ALA A 335 -19.12 27.78 0.25
CA ALA A 335 -19.46 28.52 1.47
C ALA A 335 -20.32 27.68 2.43
N GLY A 336 -21.27 26.90 1.90
CA GLY A 336 -22.07 25.91 2.64
C GLY A 336 -21.26 24.77 3.26
N CYS A 337 -20.08 24.45 2.70
CA CYS A 337 -19.12 23.53 3.32
C CYS A 337 -18.36 24.16 4.51
N GLY A 338 -18.62 25.42 4.85
CA GLY A 338 -17.98 26.17 5.94
C GLY A 338 -16.81 27.05 5.50
N ILE A 339 -16.70 27.38 4.20
CA ILE A 339 -15.57 28.11 3.61
C ILE A 339 -16.09 29.42 2.97
N PRO A 340 -16.52 30.41 3.78
CA PRO A 340 -17.10 31.66 3.26
C PRO A 340 -16.06 32.52 2.50
N ASP A 341 -14.78 32.34 2.78
CA ASP A 341 -13.68 33.13 2.19
C ASP A 341 -13.51 32.90 0.69
N ILE A 342 -14.24 31.93 0.09
CA ILE A 342 -14.32 31.70 -1.36
C ILE A 342 -14.67 32.96 -2.16
N TYR A 343 -15.46 33.87 -1.61
CA TYR A 343 -15.84 35.13 -2.26
C TYR A 343 -14.70 36.16 -2.32
N SER A 344 -13.64 35.95 -1.55
CA SER A 344 -12.41 36.77 -1.50
C SER A 344 -11.16 36.01 -1.91
N ALA A 345 -11.29 34.73 -2.29
CA ALA A 345 -10.18 33.84 -2.60
C ALA A 345 -9.46 34.21 -3.91
N GLU A 346 -8.16 33.98 -3.94
CA GLU A 346 -7.34 34.00 -5.14
C GLU A 346 -7.09 32.58 -5.66
N ILE A 347 -6.60 32.46 -6.90
CA ILE A 347 -6.32 31.15 -7.52
C ILE A 347 -5.32 30.29 -6.73
N LYS A 348 -4.41 30.93 -5.98
CA LYS A 348 -3.43 30.28 -5.08
C LYS A 348 -4.08 29.56 -3.89
N ASP A 349 -5.30 29.94 -3.52
CA ASP A 349 -6.02 29.42 -2.36
C ASP A 349 -6.84 28.16 -2.72
N MET A 350 -7.13 27.95 -4.02
CA MET A 350 -7.95 26.84 -4.52
C MET A 350 -7.47 25.43 -4.09
N PRO A 351 -6.17 25.11 -4.01
CA PRO A 351 -5.72 23.81 -3.48
C PRO A 351 -6.12 23.59 -2.01
N TYR A 352 -6.03 24.62 -1.17
CA TYR A 352 -6.44 24.54 0.23
C TYR A 352 -7.97 24.44 0.35
N ILE A 353 -8.70 25.23 -0.45
CA ILE A 353 -10.17 25.17 -0.54
C ILE A 353 -10.61 23.76 -0.97
N TYR A 354 -9.98 23.15 -1.97
CA TYR A 354 -10.25 21.76 -2.36
C TYR A 354 -10.08 20.79 -1.19
N THR A 355 -8.93 20.84 -0.50
CA THR A 355 -8.64 20.00 0.68
C THR A 355 -9.64 20.23 1.82
N TRP A 356 -10.10 21.46 2.05
CA TRP A 356 -11.12 21.76 3.07
C TRP A 356 -12.52 21.30 2.68
N VAL A 357 -12.96 21.55 1.44
CA VAL A 357 -14.25 21.06 0.91
C VAL A 357 -14.29 19.54 0.99
N LEU A 358 -13.23 18.88 0.55
CA LEU A 358 -13.16 17.42 0.59
C LEU A 358 -13.22 16.87 2.03
N ARG A 359 -12.45 17.47 2.96
CA ARG A 359 -12.51 17.14 4.39
C ARG A 359 -13.91 17.39 4.97
N HIS A 360 -14.62 18.42 4.51
CA HIS A 360 -16.03 18.60 4.85
C HIS A 360 -16.87 17.42 4.34
N CYS A 361 -16.81 17.09 3.05
CA CYS A 361 -17.63 16.05 2.44
C CYS A 361 -17.46 14.66 3.10
N ILE A 362 -16.21 14.26 3.39
CA ILE A 362 -15.90 12.90 3.86
C ILE A 362 -15.87 12.76 5.38
N TYR A 363 -15.69 13.84 6.14
CA TYR A 363 -15.50 13.78 7.60
C TYR A 363 -16.43 14.71 8.37
N HIS A 364 -16.40 16.04 8.15
CA HIS A 364 -17.21 16.95 8.98
C HIS A 364 -18.72 16.79 8.75
N ARG A 365 -19.17 16.58 7.50
CA ARG A 365 -20.57 16.34 7.14
C ARG A 365 -21.17 15.16 7.90
N VAL A 366 -20.37 14.12 8.16
CA VAL A 366 -20.78 12.85 8.77
C VAL A 366 -20.27 12.69 10.21
N ALA A 367 -19.84 13.79 10.86
CA ALA A 367 -19.25 13.74 12.20
C ALA A 367 -20.16 13.11 13.26
N SER A 368 -21.48 13.30 13.18
CA SER A 368 -22.45 12.67 14.08
C SER A 368 -22.55 11.16 13.88
N MET A 369 -22.46 10.69 12.62
CA MET A 369 -22.46 9.27 12.26
C MET A 369 -21.19 8.58 12.73
N ILE A 370 -20.03 9.23 12.50
CA ILE A 370 -18.72 8.81 13.02
C ILE A 370 -18.75 8.72 14.54
N SER A 371 -19.19 9.79 15.22
CA SER A 371 -19.28 9.84 16.69
C SER A 371 -20.12 8.69 17.24
N GLN A 372 -21.29 8.45 16.65
CA GLN A 372 -22.18 7.37 17.05
C GLN A 372 -21.56 5.98 16.79
N PHE A 373 -20.84 5.78 15.68
CA PHE A 373 -20.09 4.55 15.42
C PHE A 373 -18.95 4.32 16.43
N THR A 374 -18.18 5.36 16.76
CA THR A 374 -17.11 5.29 17.75
C THR A 374 -17.61 5.08 19.18
N GLU A 375 -18.80 5.61 19.52
CA GLU A 375 -19.51 5.29 20.76
C GLU A 375 -19.89 3.80 20.80
N GLY A 376 -20.34 3.24 19.68
CA GLY A 376 -20.61 1.81 19.53
C GLY A 376 -19.38 0.95 19.81
N LEU A 377 -18.24 1.29 19.22
CA LEU A 377 -16.95 0.64 19.51
C LEU A 377 -16.56 0.76 20.99
N ASN A 378 -16.61 1.97 21.57
CA ASN A 378 -16.20 2.22 22.95
C ASN A 378 -17.11 1.59 24.01
N SER A 379 -18.39 1.29 23.68
CA SER A 379 -19.28 0.53 24.58
C SER A 379 -18.71 -0.86 24.95
N CYS A 380 -17.75 -1.34 24.15
CA CYS A 380 -17.09 -2.63 24.27
C CYS A 380 -15.69 -2.42 24.84
N GLY A 381 -15.59 -1.96 26.10
CA GLY A 381 -14.29 -1.86 26.79
C GLY A 381 -13.35 -0.77 26.27
N GLY A 382 -13.85 0.32 25.68
CA GLY A 382 -13.00 1.42 25.21
C GLY A 382 -12.21 1.11 23.92
N LEU A 383 -12.70 0.18 23.09
CA LEU A 383 -11.95 -0.28 21.91
C LEU A 383 -11.58 0.84 20.92
N TRP A 384 -12.42 1.86 20.72
CA TRP A 384 -12.07 2.96 19.82
C TRP A 384 -10.92 3.81 20.38
N ASP A 385 -10.85 3.99 21.70
CA ASP A 385 -9.75 4.73 22.32
C ASP A 385 -8.42 3.97 22.15
N ILE A 386 -8.45 2.63 22.22
CA ILE A 386 -7.31 1.74 21.90
C ILE A 386 -6.94 1.85 20.41
N ILE A 387 -7.92 1.74 19.50
CA ILE A 387 -7.72 1.89 18.05
C ILE A 387 -7.09 3.25 17.72
N LYS A 388 -7.50 4.31 18.39
CA LYS A 388 -6.98 5.66 18.18
C LYS A 388 -5.55 5.80 18.69
N ALA A 389 -5.25 5.27 19.88
CA ALA A 389 -3.90 5.26 20.44
C ALA A 389 -2.90 4.48 19.56
N HIS A 390 -3.33 3.35 18.99
CA HIS A 390 -2.51 2.47 18.16
C HIS A 390 -2.90 2.52 16.66
N SER A 391 -3.22 3.72 16.16
CA SER A 391 -3.84 3.90 14.84
C SER A 391 -3.05 3.33 13.64
N ALA A 392 -1.72 3.29 13.70
CA ALA A 392 -0.92 2.63 12.67
C ALA A 392 -1.15 1.10 12.64
N ALA A 393 -1.21 0.46 13.81
CA ALA A 393 -1.43 -0.98 13.95
C ALA A 393 -2.84 -1.40 13.51
N PHE A 394 -3.86 -0.57 13.74
CA PHE A 394 -5.24 -0.85 13.36
C PHE A 394 -5.61 -0.45 11.93
N MET A 395 -4.74 0.25 11.19
CA MET A 395 -4.92 0.56 9.77
C MET A 395 -5.36 -0.66 8.91
N PRO A 396 -4.66 -1.81 8.94
CA PRO A 396 -5.06 -3.01 8.17
C PRO A 396 -6.34 -3.71 8.68
N VAL A 397 -6.80 -3.38 9.88
CA VAL A 397 -8.04 -3.93 10.47
C VAL A 397 -9.26 -3.11 10.04
N MET A 398 -9.09 -1.79 9.96
CA MET A 398 -10.19 -0.86 9.69
C MET A 398 -10.37 -0.55 8.20
N THR A 399 -9.28 -0.50 7.45
CA THR A 399 -9.22 -0.11 6.04
C THR A 399 -8.91 -1.29 5.14
N ARG A 400 -9.26 -1.22 3.85
CA ARG A 400 -8.78 -2.26 2.92
C ARG A 400 -7.31 -2.02 2.62
N THR A 401 -6.45 -2.93 3.06
CA THR A 401 -5.13 -3.08 2.45
C THR A 401 -5.28 -3.97 1.23
N GLU A 402 -4.87 -3.49 0.06
CA GLU A 402 -5.17 -4.16 -1.21
C GLU A 402 -4.36 -5.45 -1.45
N HIS A 403 -3.60 -5.95 -0.47
CA HIS A 403 -2.64 -7.06 -0.61
C HIS A 403 -3.31 -8.39 -1.02
N PRO A 404 -3.12 -8.90 -2.26
CA PRO A 404 -3.38 -10.30 -2.53
C PRO A 404 -2.33 -11.13 -1.80
N LEU A 405 -2.78 -12.11 -1.02
CA LEU A 405 -1.89 -13.00 -0.27
C LEU A 405 -0.99 -13.76 -1.26
N THR A 406 0.31 -13.44 -1.29
CA THR A 406 1.24 -14.12 -2.20
C THR A 406 1.47 -15.56 -1.75
N LEU A 407 1.75 -16.47 -2.68
CA LEU A 407 2.06 -17.87 -2.36
C LEU A 407 3.23 -18.01 -1.36
N GLN A 408 4.19 -17.08 -1.38
CA GLN A 408 5.29 -17.03 -0.41
C GLN A 408 4.81 -16.64 0.99
N GLN A 409 3.98 -15.59 1.11
CA GLN A 409 3.37 -15.20 2.39
C GLN A 409 2.46 -16.29 2.93
N PHE A 410 1.64 -16.91 2.08
CA PHE A 410 0.79 -18.04 2.46
C PHE A 410 1.62 -19.22 2.98
N ARG A 411 2.69 -19.60 2.27
CA ARG A 411 3.61 -20.67 2.72
C ARG A 411 4.27 -20.36 4.06
N SER A 412 4.63 -19.10 4.35
CA SER A 412 5.19 -18.72 5.66
C SER A 412 4.19 -18.74 6.82
N LEU A 413 2.88 -18.94 6.58
CA LEU A 413 1.90 -19.19 7.63
C LEU A 413 1.90 -20.65 8.13
N PHE A 414 2.62 -21.55 7.46
CA PHE A 414 2.69 -22.97 7.81
C PHE A 414 4.08 -23.33 8.32
N GLU A 415 4.16 -23.82 9.55
CA GLU A 415 5.35 -24.46 10.07
C GLU A 415 5.33 -25.95 9.70
N VAL A 416 6.26 -26.36 8.83
CA VAL A 416 6.31 -27.74 8.34
C VAL A 416 7.04 -28.61 9.36
N SER A 417 6.28 -29.36 10.15
CA SER A 417 6.81 -30.39 11.05
C SER A 417 7.23 -31.62 10.24
N TRP A 418 8.54 -31.78 10.05
CA TRP A 418 9.13 -32.91 9.33
C TRP A 418 9.23 -34.16 10.20
N SER A 419 9.10 -35.33 9.58
CA SER A 419 9.40 -36.60 10.25
C SER A 419 10.88 -36.65 10.70
N PRO A 420 11.21 -37.30 11.84
CA PRO A 420 12.59 -37.39 12.32
C PRO A 420 13.54 -38.00 11.30
N LEU A 421 14.77 -37.48 11.24
CA LEU A 421 15.78 -37.79 10.21
C LEU A 421 16.13 -39.29 10.09
N GLU A 422 15.86 -40.07 11.15
CA GLU A 422 16.12 -41.51 11.25
C GLU A 422 14.99 -42.37 10.67
N SER A 423 13.82 -41.77 10.39
CA SER A 423 12.73 -42.45 9.70
C SER A 423 13.01 -42.56 8.20
N THR A 424 12.51 -43.63 7.59
CA THR A 424 12.96 -44.13 6.29
C THR A 424 12.90 -43.06 5.18
N ILE A 425 14.00 -42.85 4.46
CA ILE A 425 14.24 -41.80 3.44
C ILE A 425 13.06 -41.54 2.49
N GLY A 426 12.28 -42.57 2.14
CA GLY A 426 11.10 -42.43 1.29
C GLY A 426 9.93 -41.60 1.86
N LEU A 427 9.76 -41.55 3.19
CA LEU A 427 8.72 -40.72 3.82
C LEU A 427 8.99 -39.23 3.61
N ARG A 428 10.23 -38.80 3.89
CA ARG A 428 10.65 -37.42 3.72
C ARG A 428 10.60 -36.94 2.26
N GLN A 429 10.91 -37.80 1.29
CA GLN A 429 10.75 -37.47 -0.13
C GLN A 429 9.28 -37.25 -0.51
N ALA A 430 8.35 -38.03 0.05
CA ALA A 430 6.91 -37.83 -0.15
C ALA A 430 6.41 -36.53 0.53
N GLU A 431 6.89 -36.23 1.73
CA GLU A 431 6.63 -34.97 2.44
C GLU A 431 7.15 -33.75 1.63
N GLU A 432 8.39 -33.78 1.14
CA GLU A 432 9.00 -32.70 0.34
C GLU A 432 8.22 -32.45 -0.97
N THR A 433 7.75 -33.52 -1.62
CA THR A 433 6.92 -33.44 -2.83
C THR A 433 5.54 -32.85 -2.54
N THR A 434 4.97 -33.11 -1.36
CA THR A 434 3.65 -32.62 -0.94
C THR A 434 3.68 -31.14 -0.55
N VAL A 435 4.75 -30.71 0.14
CA VAL A 435 4.96 -29.33 0.61
C VAL A 435 5.31 -28.37 -0.55
N THR A 436 5.71 -28.90 -1.71
CA THR A 436 6.05 -28.10 -2.90
C THR A 436 5.03 -28.25 -4.05
N PRO A 437 3.80 -27.70 -3.93
CA PRO A 437 2.90 -27.63 -5.08
C PRO A 437 3.49 -26.71 -6.15
N GLY A 438 3.70 -27.28 -7.35
CA GLY A 438 3.75 -26.64 -8.66
C GLY A 438 4.73 -25.49 -8.89
N ARG A 439 5.66 -25.65 -9.82
CA ARG A 439 6.32 -24.50 -10.50
C ARG A 439 5.46 -23.88 -11.62
N ASP A 440 4.30 -24.49 -11.90
CA ASP A 440 3.49 -24.22 -13.09
C ASP A 440 2.07 -23.76 -12.69
N PHE A 441 1.93 -22.50 -12.25
CA PHE A 441 0.68 -21.72 -12.22
C PHE A 441 1.01 -20.21 -12.36
#